data_AF-A0AAX1BZY7-F1
#
_entry.id   AF-A0AAX1BZY7-F1
#
_cell.length_a   1.000
_cell.length_b   1.000
_cell.length_c   1.000
_cell.angle_alpha   90.00
_cell.angle_beta   90.00
_cell.angle_gamma   90.00
#
_symmetry.space_group_name_H-M   'P 1'
#
loop_
_entity.id
_entity.type
_entity.pdbx_description
1 polymer ?
#
loop_
_entity_poly.entity_id
_entity_poly.type
_entity_poly.pdbx_seq_one_letter_code
_entity_poly.pdbx_strand_id
1 'polypeptide(L)'
;MINFNHQGSAMELYTGSSDEKDASYLLSYLDDVLTPASEEFFTILNNNTLKLHHVFSFNAILAHVVDYMIFIAKKKTEITRTDFIKSFDKRYEVDGSKHISNKFSLLDAINNSFKHVELDKKRYKELIEKYGDLSFHSLKADNGKVFFEMPLYKFDYARVVLRPISNIFNCQLRNISDIDDYINGRIYGSSGYGHFDYDYEPWDAIDRMIDYCNAECMDCGESDSNCDCQNFIYESKNGQFNPDTDPRFNFDDVMSNISGTREWRK
;
A
#
# COMPACT_ATOMS: atom_id res chain seq x y z
N MET A 1 11.90 -26.68 -8.86
CA MET A 1 10.86 -27.09 -7.91
C MET A 1 11.27 -26.64 -6.53
N ILE A 2 10.57 -25.65 -5.97
CA ILE A 2 10.22 -25.49 -4.55
C ILE A 2 9.54 -24.12 -4.38
N ASN A 3 8.37 -24.18 -3.73
CA ASN A 3 7.60 -23.17 -3.00
C ASN A 3 6.99 -21.95 -3.72
N PHE A 4 5.83 -22.19 -4.34
CA PHE A 4 4.68 -21.26 -4.28
C PHE A 4 4.09 -21.18 -2.86
N ASN A 5 4.92 -20.99 -1.83
CA ASN A 5 4.46 -20.72 -0.48
C ASN A 5 4.68 -19.23 -0.16
N HIS A 6 3.90 -18.39 -0.82
CA HIS A 6 3.30 -17.25 -0.14
C HIS A 6 1.93 -17.66 0.44
N GLN A 7 1.91 -18.80 1.13
CA GLN A 7 1.00 -18.98 2.26
C GLN A 7 1.57 -18.18 3.45
N GLY A 8 1.63 -16.86 3.31
CA GLY A 8 1.45 -16.03 4.49
C GLY A 8 0.07 -16.38 5.01
N SER A 9 0.01 -17.08 6.16
CA SER A 9 -1.19 -17.53 6.87
C SER A 9 -2.42 -16.75 6.40
N ALA A 10 -3.36 -17.41 5.71
CA ALA A 10 -4.61 -16.79 5.31
C ALA A 10 -5.18 -16.05 6.52
N MET A 11 -5.48 -14.75 6.35
CA MET A 11 -6.03 -13.91 7.40
C MET A 11 -7.51 -14.24 7.56
N GLU A 12 -7.84 -15.48 7.88
CA GLU A 12 -9.21 -15.92 8.04
C GLU A 12 -9.73 -15.47 9.40
N LEU A 13 -10.37 -14.29 9.42
CA LEU A 13 -10.87 -13.66 10.63
C LEU A 13 -12.19 -14.29 11.08
N TYR A 14 -13.07 -14.64 10.14
CA TYR A 14 -14.37 -15.26 10.40
C TYR A 14 -14.87 -16.11 9.23
N THR A 15 -15.87 -16.94 9.51
CA THR A 15 -16.59 -17.74 8.51
C THR A 15 -18.04 -17.25 8.34
N GLY A 16 -18.60 -17.44 7.14
CA GLY A 16 -19.95 -16.96 6.78
C GLY A 16 -19.96 -15.52 6.28
N SER A 17 -21.15 -15.02 5.93
CA SER A 17 -21.33 -13.71 5.29
C SER A 17 -21.60 -12.58 6.27
N SER A 18 -21.10 -11.38 5.99
CA SER A 18 -21.46 -10.15 6.69
C SER A 18 -22.94 -9.79 6.55
N ASP A 19 -23.39 -8.84 7.38
CA ASP A 19 -24.72 -8.26 7.21
C ASP A 19 -24.78 -7.50 5.87
N GLU A 20 -25.79 -7.79 5.05
CA GLU A 20 -25.92 -7.24 3.70
C GLU A 20 -25.91 -5.71 3.70
N LYS A 21 -26.51 -5.08 4.70
CA LYS A 21 -26.55 -3.61 4.79
C LYS A 21 -25.18 -3.03 5.07
N ASP A 22 -24.44 -3.64 6.00
CA ASP A 22 -23.09 -3.17 6.35
C ASP A 22 -22.12 -3.34 5.17
N ALA A 23 -22.16 -4.49 4.48
CA ALA A 23 -21.31 -4.75 3.32
C ALA A 23 -21.65 -3.87 2.12
N SER A 24 -22.95 -3.71 1.83
CA SER A 24 -23.41 -2.82 0.75
C SER A 24 -23.02 -1.36 1.02
N TYR A 25 -23.04 -0.93 2.29
CA TYR A 25 -22.57 0.38 2.66
C TYR A 25 -21.07 0.54 2.39
N LEU A 26 -20.24 -0.42 2.81
CA LEU A 26 -18.80 -0.36 2.57
C LEU A 26 -18.49 -0.34 1.07
N LEU A 27 -19.20 -1.16 0.28
CA LEU A 27 -19.08 -1.16 -1.18
C LEU A 27 -19.41 0.22 -1.76
N SER A 28 -20.54 0.80 -1.37
CA SER A 28 -20.94 2.15 -1.82
C SER A 28 -19.93 3.22 -1.38
N TYR A 29 -19.34 3.09 -0.18
CA TYR A 29 -18.31 4.03 0.27
C TYR A 29 -17.02 3.93 -0.57
N LEU A 30 -16.62 2.74 -0.97
CA LEU A 30 -15.46 2.55 -1.85
C LEU A 30 -15.70 3.19 -3.23
N ASP A 31 -16.89 3.00 -3.80
CA ASP A 31 -17.23 3.49 -5.14
C ASP A 31 -17.52 4.99 -5.15
N ASP A 32 -18.38 5.46 -4.23
CA ASP A 32 -18.92 6.82 -4.25
C ASP A 32 -18.02 7.85 -3.53
N VAL A 33 -17.12 7.40 -2.65
CA VAL A 33 -16.28 8.29 -1.84
C VAL A 33 -14.79 8.05 -2.07
N LEU A 34 -14.30 6.83 -1.84
CA LEU A 34 -12.86 6.57 -1.91
C LEU A 34 -12.34 6.77 -3.34
N THR A 35 -12.96 6.13 -4.32
CA THR A 35 -12.51 6.16 -5.72
C THR A 35 -12.38 7.58 -6.27
N PRO A 36 -13.43 8.44 -6.24
CA PRO A 36 -13.30 9.81 -6.71
C PRO A 36 -12.31 10.64 -5.89
N ALA A 37 -12.22 10.42 -4.56
CA ALA A 37 -11.25 11.12 -3.72
C ALA A 37 -9.80 10.73 -4.07
N SER A 38 -9.55 9.47 -4.41
CA SER A 38 -8.25 8.99 -4.86
C SER A 38 -7.84 9.61 -6.19
N GLU A 39 -8.76 9.71 -7.16
CA GLU A 39 -8.51 10.36 -8.45
C GLU A 39 -8.13 11.84 -8.30
N GLU A 40 -8.88 12.58 -7.48
CA GLU A 40 -8.58 13.98 -7.17
C GLU A 40 -7.23 14.10 -6.44
N PHE A 41 -7.03 13.29 -5.41
CA PHE A 41 -5.81 13.31 -4.60
C PHE A 41 -4.57 13.02 -5.45
N PHE A 42 -4.62 12.02 -6.32
CA PHE A 42 -3.49 11.66 -7.18
C PHE A 42 -3.20 12.69 -8.26
N THR A 43 -4.23 13.38 -8.78
CA THR A 43 -4.02 14.53 -9.66
C THR A 43 -3.20 15.62 -8.98
N ILE A 44 -3.50 15.91 -7.71
CA ILE A 44 -2.78 16.93 -6.92
C ILE A 44 -1.38 16.44 -6.55
N LEU A 45 -1.24 15.17 -6.18
CA LEU A 45 0.02 14.51 -5.83
C LEU A 45 1.01 14.54 -7.00
N ASN A 46 0.58 14.12 -8.19
CA ASN A 46 1.42 14.04 -9.38
C ASN A 46 1.87 15.42 -9.86
N ASN A 47 1.05 16.45 -9.63
CA ASN A 47 1.42 17.83 -9.91
C ASN A 47 2.32 18.47 -8.83
N ASN A 48 2.64 17.76 -7.75
CA ASN A 48 3.38 18.29 -6.59
C ASN A 48 2.76 19.60 -6.07
N THR A 49 1.45 19.60 -5.85
CA THR A 49 0.70 20.75 -5.31
C THR A 49 -0.06 20.41 -4.03
N LEU A 50 0.34 19.34 -3.34
CA LEU A 50 -0.29 18.90 -2.10
C LEU A 50 -0.11 19.93 -0.99
N LYS A 51 -1.18 20.09 -0.22
CA LYS A 51 -1.20 20.85 1.02
C LYS A 51 -1.52 19.91 2.16
N LEU A 52 -1.16 20.32 3.37
CA LEU A 52 -1.31 19.51 4.56
C LEU A 52 -2.76 19.03 4.78
N HIS A 53 -3.76 19.87 4.50
CA HIS A 53 -5.17 19.49 4.66
C HIS A 53 -5.63 18.45 3.62
N HIS A 54 -5.08 18.44 2.39
CA HIS A 54 -5.38 17.37 1.43
C HIS A 54 -4.95 16.01 1.99
N VAL A 55 -3.76 15.95 2.60
CA VAL A 55 -3.21 14.74 3.20
C VAL A 55 -4.00 14.30 4.42
N PHE A 56 -4.38 15.22 5.31
CA PHE A 56 -5.23 14.86 6.45
C PHE A 56 -6.62 14.37 6.02
N SER A 57 -7.25 15.04 5.05
CA SER A 57 -8.55 14.63 4.52
C SER A 57 -8.48 13.25 3.90
N PHE A 58 -7.50 12.99 3.04
CA PHE A 58 -7.37 11.69 2.38
C PHE A 58 -6.98 10.58 3.36
N ASN A 59 -6.11 10.87 4.33
CA ASN A 59 -5.81 9.96 5.45
C ASN A 59 -7.07 9.58 6.24
N ALA A 60 -7.97 10.55 6.50
CA ALA A 60 -9.23 10.29 7.18
C ALA A 60 -10.17 9.39 6.36
N ILE A 61 -10.26 9.63 5.03
CA ILE A 61 -11.06 8.81 4.11
C ILE A 61 -10.58 7.35 4.13
N LEU A 62 -9.27 7.13 3.97
CA LEU A 62 -8.66 5.79 4.00
C LEU A 62 -8.82 5.12 5.37
N ALA A 63 -8.62 5.87 6.46
CA ALA A 63 -8.79 5.33 7.80
C ALA A 63 -10.26 4.95 8.09
N HIS A 64 -11.22 5.63 7.46
CA HIS A 64 -12.63 5.30 7.60
C HIS A 64 -12.99 3.97 6.94
N VAL A 65 -12.35 3.62 5.82
CA VAL A 65 -12.47 2.27 5.22
C VAL A 65 -12.06 1.21 6.25
N VAL A 66 -10.89 1.39 6.88
CA VAL A 66 -10.39 0.49 7.92
C VAL A 66 -11.35 0.43 9.12
N ASP A 67 -11.91 1.57 9.55
CA ASP A 67 -12.90 1.63 10.63
C ASP A 67 -14.13 0.75 10.31
N TYR A 68 -14.64 0.82 9.08
CA TYR A 68 -15.79 0.03 8.63
C TYR A 68 -15.47 -1.46 8.52
N MET A 69 -14.31 -1.82 7.98
CA MET A 69 -13.88 -3.22 7.92
C MET A 69 -13.77 -3.84 9.31
N ILE A 70 -13.20 -3.10 10.28
CA ILE A 70 -13.13 -3.54 11.68
C ILE A 70 -14.54 -3.65 12.29
N PHE A 71 -15.44 -2.71 11.99
CA PHE A 71 -16.81 -2.76 12.47
C PHE A 71 -17.54 -4.03 12.00
N ILE A 72 -17.41 -4.37 10.71
CA ILE A 72 -17.97 -5.61 10.14
C ILE A 72 -17.34 -6.83 10.81
N ALA A 73 -16.00 -6.89 10.89
CA ALA A 73 -15.29 -8.01 11.50
C ALA A 73 -15.68 -8.23 12.97
N LYS A 74 -15.83 -7.16 13.76
CA LYS A 74 -16.23 -7.24 15.17
C LYS A 74 -17.64 -7.78 15.40
N LYS A 75 -18.54 -7.68 14.41
CA LYS A 75 -19.86 -8.31 14.49
C LYS A 75 -19.80 -9.82 14.27
N LYS A 76 -18.68 -10.34 13.75
CA LYS A 76 -18.51 -11.75 13.39
C LYS A 76 -17.53 -12.49 14.28
N THR A 77 -16.52 -11.80 14.81
CA THR A 77 -15.46 -12.40 15.63
C THR A 77 -14.95 -11.42 16.68
N GLU A 78 -14.37 -11.94 17.75
CA GLU A 78 -13.66 -11.12 18.74
C GLU A 78 -12.29 -10.74 18.19
N ILE A 79 -12.20 -9.56 17.57
CA ILE A 79 -10.94 -9.01 17.07
C ILE A 79 -10.69 -7.60 17.61
N THR A 80 -9.46 -7.35 18.06
CA THR A 80 -9.03 -6.01 18.43
C THR A 80 -8.61 -5.22 17.20
N ARG A 81 -8.69 -3.89 17.29
CA ARG A 81 -8.23 -3.00 16.22
C ARG A 81 -6.74 -3.18 15.94
N THR A 82 -5.94 -3.31 17.00
CA THR A 82 -4.50 -3.51 16.88
C THR A 82 -4.18 -4.77 16.10
N ASP A 83 -4.86 -5.88 16.40
CA ASP A 83 -4.62 -7.16 15.72
C ASP A 83 -5.05 -7.09 14.25
N PHE A 84 -6.20 -6.49 13.97
CA PHE A 84 -6.68 -6.30 12.60
C PHE A 84 -5.72 -5.46 11.76
N ILE A 85 -5.25 -4.33 12.28
CA ILE A 85 -4.35 -3.45 11.52
C ILE A 85 -3.00 -4.12 11.30
N LYS A 86 -2.46 -4.80 12.31
CA LYS A 86 -1.21 -5.57 12.17
C LYS A 86 -1.33 -6.71 11.16
N SER A 87 -2.48 -7.38 11.11
CA SER A 87 -2.70 -8.44 10.14
C SER A 87 -2.77 -7.88 8.71
N PHE A 88 -3.35 -6.68 8.51
CA PHE A 88 -3.32 -5.98 7.24
C PHE A 88 -1.91 -5.53 6.83
N ASP A 89 -1.16 -4.90 7.74
CA ASP A 89 0.24 -4.51 7.49
C ASP A 89 1.09 -5.72 7.07
N LYS A 90 0.94 -6.85 7.76
CA LYS A 90 1.63 -8.09 7.42
C LYS A 90 1.15 -8.68 6.09
N ARG A 91 -0.15 -8.60 5.79
CA ARG A 91 -0.75 -9.17 4.58
C ARG A 91 -0.28 -8.45 3.31
N TYR A 92 -0.14 -7.13 3.40
CA TYR A 92 0.26 -6.25 2.30
C TYR A 92 1.71 -5.76 2.43
N GLU A 93 2.51 -6.46 3.22
CA GLU A 93 3.95 -6.27 3.22
C GLU A 93 4.51 -6.69 1.86
N VAL A 94 5.38 -5.86 1.29
CA VAL A 94 5.99 -6.12 -0.02
C VAL A 94 7.44 -6.50 0.19
N ASP A 95 7.76 -7.72 -0.23
CA ASP A 95 9.14 -8.22 -0.25
C ASP A 95 10.01 -7.26 -1.05
N GLY A 96 11.05 -6.71 -0.41
CA GLY A 96 11.95 -5.72 -1.01
C GLY A 96 11.60 -4.25 -0.72
N SER A 97 10.44 -3.93 -0.14
CA SER A 97 10.18 -2.62 0.47
C SER A 97 11.01 -2.49 1.76
N LYS A 98 12.24 -1.98 1.63
CA LYS A 98 13.26 -1.97 2.69
C LYS A 98 12.92 -1.12 3.92
N HIS A 99 11.92 -0.24 3.83
CA HIS A 99 11.84 0.90 4.75
C HIS A 99 10.55 0.98 5.59
N ILE A 100 9.37 0.70 5.01
CA ILE A 100 8.08 0.87 5.72
C ILE A 100 7.08 -0.24 5.37
N SER A 101 6.89 -1.21 6.26
CA SER A 101 5.83 -2.25 6.15
C SER A 101 4.63 -2.02 7.07
N ASN A 102 4.69 -1.01 7.95
CA ASN A 102 3.68 -0.66 8.95
C ASN A 102 2.78 0.50 8.49
N LYS A 103 2.39 0.51 7.21
CA LYS A 103 1.70 1.63 6.54
C LYS A 103 0.31 1.87 7.12
N PHE A 104 -0.50 0.83 7.33
CA PHE A 104 -1.83 0.93 7.94
C PHE A 104 -1.74 1.34 9.41
N SER A 105 -0.77 0.82 10.15
CA SER A 105 -0.50 1.28 11.53
C SER A 105 -0.18 2.77 11.56
N LEU A 106 0.61 3.28 10.61
CA LEU A 106 0.96 4.69 10.53
C LEU A 106 -0.24 5.56 10.09
N LEU A 107 -1.05 5.10 9.13
CA LEU A 107 -2.33 5.72 8.76
C LEU A 107 -3.24 5.90 10.00
N ASP A 108 -3.39 4.83 10.78
CA ASP A 108 -4.21 4.81 11.98
C ASP A 108 -3.65 5.74 13.07
N ALA A 109 -2.33 5.71 13.31
CA ALA A 109 -1.69 6.59 14.29
C ALA A 109 -1.85 8.06 13.91
N ILE A 110 -1.57 8.44 12.66
CA ILE A 110 -1.76 9.82 12.19
C ILE A 110 -3.22 10.25 12.32
N ASN A 111 -4.17 9.41 11.88
CA ASN A 111 -5.60 9.71 12.04
C ASN A 111 -6.01 9.91 13.51
N ASN A 112 -5.53 9.06 14.42
CA ASN A 112 -5.86 9.17 15.84
C ASN A 112 -5.17 10.38 16.49
N SER A 113 -3.96 10.73 16.09
CA SER A 113 -3.26 11.92 16.60
C SER A 113 -3.90 13.24 16.16
N PHE A 114 -4.69 13.22 15.08
CA PHE A 114 -5.52 14.36 14.72
C PHE A 114 -6.79 14.44 15.58
N LYS A 115 -7.35 13.28 15.97
CA LYS A 115 -8.57 13.17 16.80
C LYS A 115 -8.31 13.40 18.30
N HIS A 116 -7.10 13.14 18.77
CA HIS A 116 -6.73 13.12 20.19
C HIS A 116 -5.46 13.93 20.46
N VAL A 117 -5.37 14.56 21.63
CA VAL A 117 -4.21 15.38 22.03
C VAL A 117 -2.94 14.54 22.22
N GLU A 118 -3.08 13.32 22.74
CA GLU A 118 -1.99 12.36 22.91
C GLU A 118 -2.42 10.99 22.38
N LEU A 119 -1.49 10.28 21.73
CA LEU A 119 -1.71 8.92 21.29
C LEU A 119 -1.67 7.94 22.46
N ASP A 120 -2.49 6.89 22.37
CA ASP A 120 -2.44 5.78 23.32
C ASP A 120 -1.10 5.05 23.20
N LYS A 121 -0.22 5.28 24.18
CA LYS A 121 1.12 4.70 24.27
C LYS A 121 1.14 3.18 24.29
N LYS A 122 0.10 2.53 24.81
CA LYS A 122 0.02 1.05 24.82
C LYS A 122 -0.32 0.54 23.44
N ARG A 123 -1.29 1.17 22.78
CA ARG A 123 -1.75 0.79 21.43
C ARG A 123 -0.68 0.98 20.36
N TYR A 124 0.06 2.09 20.41
CA TYR A 124 1.05 2.46 19.40
C TYR A 124 2.51 2.25 19.85
N LYS A 125 2.73 1.40 20.86
CA LYS A 125 4.06 1.18 21.47
C LYS A 125 5.17 0.97 20.43
N GLU A 126 4.96 0.04 19.50
CA GLU A 126 5.95 -0.31 18.47
C GLU A 126 6.26 0.86 17.51
N LEU A 127 5.25 1.66 17.15
CA LEU A 127 5.46 2.84 16.31
C LEU A 127 6.21 3.94 17.06
N ILE A 128 5.88 4.15 18.34
CA ILE A 128 6.53 5.15 19.18
C ILE A 128 7.99 4.75 19.43
N GLU A 129 8.25 3.47 19.68
CA GLU A 129 9.61 2.94 19.80
C GLU A 129 10.40 3.10 18.49
N LYS A 130 9.76 2.93 17.32
CA LYS A 130 10.41 3.04 16.01
C LYS A 130 10.65 4.50 15.57
N TYR A 131 9.65 5.36 15.67
CA TYR A 131 9.67 6.70 15.10
C TYR A 131 9.83 7.82 16.14
N GLY A 132 9.52 7.56 17.41
CA GLY A 132 9.38 8.57 18.46
C GLY A 132 7.92 8.98 18.69
N ASP A 133 7.72 10.02 19.52
CA ASP A 133 6.38 10.49 19.88
C ASP A 133 5.62 11.06 18.66
N LEU A 134 4.70 10.27 18.12
CA LEU A 134 3.91 10.61 16.95
C LEU A 134 2.80 11.61 17.29
N SER A 135 2.60 12.59 16.41
CA SER A 135 1.48 13.53 16.48
C SER A 135 1.12 14.08 15.11
N PHE A 136 0.10 14.94 15.01
CA PHE A 136 -0.18 15.65 13.75
C PHE A 136 0.98 16.55 13.31
N HIS A 137 1.87 16.96 14.23
CA HIS A 137 3.09 17.71 13.91
C HIS A 137 4.18 16.86 13.24
N SER A 138 4.01 15.54 13.20
CA SER A 138 4.88 14.65 12.42
C SER A 138 4.71 14.88 10.92
N LEU A 139 3.65 15.55 10.46
CA LEU A 139 3.45 15.90 9.05
C LEU A 139 3.73 17.39 8.78
N LYS A 140 4.58 17.67 7.79
CA LYS A 140 4.92 19.05 7.37
C LYS A 140 4.83 19.20 5.86
N ALA A 141 4.17 20.26 5.42
CA ALA A 141 4.13 20.60 4.01
C ALA A 141 5.42 21.32 3.60
N ASP A 142 6.01 20.91 2.49
CA ASP A 142 7.17 21.55 1.88
C ASP A 142 7.14 21.37 0.35
N ASN A 143 7.29 22.47 -0.39
CA ASN A 143 7.32 22.50 -1.86
C ASN A 143 6.25 21.63 -2.55
N GLY A 144 5.00 21.69 -2.06
CA GLY A 144 3.88 20.96 -2.64
C GLY A 144 3.89 19.44 -2.37
N LYS A 145 4.72 18.99 -1.44
CA LYS A 145 4.73 17.65 -0.85
C LYS A 145 4.39 17.74 0.63
N VAL A 146 4.07 16.61 1.26
CA VAL A 146 3.89 16.53 2.72
C VAL A 146 4.78 15.44 3.27
N PHE A 147 5.78 15.85 4.02
CA PHE A 147 6.75 14.96 4.63
C PHE A 147 6.29 14.50 5.99
N PHE A 148 6.43 13.21 6.24
CA PHE A 148 6.54 12.68 7.59
C PHE A 148 7.96 12.97 8.09
N GLU A 149 8.10 13.75 9.16
CA GLU A 149 9.38 14.12 9.75
C GLU A 149 9.46 13.72 11.22
N MET A 150 10.39 12.83 11.52
CA MET A 150 10.77 12.37 12.84
C MET A 150 12.31 12.33 12.94
N PRO A 151 12.92 12.25 14.14
CA PRO A 151 14.37 12.44 14.30
C PRO A 151 15.25 11.57 13.38
N LEU A 152 14.83 10.33 13.09
CA LEU A 152 15.58 9.39 12.24
C LEU A 152 14.90 9.11 10.89
N TYR A 153 13.76 9.76 10.61
CA TYR A 153 12.92 9.45 9.46
C TYR A 153 12.38 10.71 8.79
N LYS A 154 12.53 10.78 7.47
CA LYS A 154 11.95 11.84 6.64
C LYS A 154 11.51 11.25 5.30
N PHE A 155 10.23 11.29 4.94
CA PHE A 155 9.78 10.79 3.64
C PHE A 155 8.45 11.42 3.24
N ASP A 156 8.12 11.42 1.95
CA ASP A 156 6.84 11.90 1.45
C ASP A 156 5.71 10.95 1.89
N TYR A 157 4.91 11.39 2.87
CA TYR A 157 3.87 10.57 3.48
C TYR A 157 2.78 10.18 2.48
N ALA A 158 2.45 11.08 1.55
CA ALA A 158 1.42 10.83 0.55
C ALA A 158 1.84 9.70 -0.40
N ARG A 159 3.09 9.73 -0.88
CA ARG A 159 3.63 8.71 -1.80
C ARG A 159 3.91 7.38 -1.11
N VAL A 160 4.54 7.43 0.06
CA VAL A 160 5.05 6.22 0.73
C VAL A 160 3.96 5.50 1.52
N VAL A 161 2.92 6.20 1.99
CA VAL A 161 1.88 5.62 2.86
C VAL A 161 0.50 5.67 2.22
N LEU A 162 0.02 6.86 1.82
CA LEU A 162 -1.37 7.00 1.38
C LEU A 162 -1.63 6.38 0.00
N ARG A 163 -0.72 6.56 -0.95
CA ARG A 163 -0.83 5.96 -2.29
C ARG A 163 -0.91 4.43 -2.25
N PRO A 164 0.05 3.70 -1.65
CA PRO A 164 -0.02 2.24 -1.62
C PRO A 164 -1.29 1.74 -0.91
N ILE A 165 -1.71 2.37 0.19
CA ILE A 165 -2.96 1.98 0.87
C ILE A 165 -4.18 2.20 -0.04
N SER A 166 -4.24 3.33 -0.75
CA SER A 166 -5.32 3.58 -1.71
C SER A 166 -5.32 2.55 -2.85
N ASN A 167 -4.15 2.16 -3.36
CA ASN A 167 -4.03 1.13 -4.38
C ASN A 167 -4.48 -0.25 -3.84
N ILE A 168 -4.16 -0.56 -2.60
CA ILE A 168 -4.62 -1.77 -1.91
C ILE A 168 -6.14 -1.79 -1.80
N PHE A 169 -6.79 -0.66 -1.57
CA PHE A 169 -8.27 -0.61 -1.55
C PHE A 169 -8.91 -0.63 -2.95
N ASN A 170 -8.15 -0.41 -4.02
CA ASN A 170 -8.66 -0.44 -5.39
C ASN A 170 -8.72 -1.87 -5.95
N CYS A 171 -9.55 -2.72 -5.33
CA CYS A 171 -9.70 -4.14 -5.69
C CYS A 171 -10.85 -4.44 -6.65
N GLN A 172 -11.58 -3.42 -7.13
CA GLN A 172 -12.79 -3.59 -7.95
C GLN A 172 -13.80 -4.57 -7.34
N LEU A 173 -14.03 -4.50 -6.02
CA LEU A 173 -15.02 -5.33 -5.33
C LEU A 173 -16.39 -5.05 -5.94
N ARG A 174 -17.19 -6.08 -6.19
CA ARG A 174 -18.47 -5.96 -6.91
C ARG A 174 -19.68 -6.38 -6.08
N ASN A 175 -19.45 -7.21 -5.06
CA ASN A 175 -20.54 -7.81 -4.30
C ASN A 175 -20.14 -8.04 -2.83
N ILE A 176 -21.12 -8.47 -2.03
CA ILE A 176 -20.95 -8.70 -0.58
C ILE A 176 -19.94 -9.80 -0.28
N SER A 177 -19.90 -10.87 -1.09
CA SER A 177 -18.90 -11.93 -0.94
C SER A 177 -17.49 -11.37 -1.12
N ASP A 178 -17.30 -10.46 -2.08
CA ASP A 178 -16.00 -9.83 -2.29
C ASP A 178 -15.56 -9.00 -1.07
N ILE A 179 -16.50 -8.34 -0.39
CA ILE A 179 -16.24 -7.60 0.86
C ILE A 179 -15.79 -8.56 1.96
N ASP A 180 -16.52 -9.66 2.15
CA ASP A 180 -16.18 -10.67 3.15
C ASP A 180 -14.80 -11.28 2.88
N ASP A 181 -14.55 -11.64 1.63
CA ASP A 181 -13.29 -12.22 1.22
C ASP A 181 -12.15 -11.21 1.33
N TYR A 182 -12.37 -9.93 1.04
CA TYR A 182 -11.37 -8.88 1.22
C TYR A 182 -11.05 -8.62 2.71
N ILE A 183 -12.05 -8.57 3.58
CA ILE A 183 -11.86 -8.44 5.04
C ILE A 183 -11.14 -9.67 5.61
N ASN A 184 -11.41 -10.86 5.09
CA ASN A 184 -10.69 -12.09 5.44
C ASN A 184 -9.37 -12.26 4.65
N GLY A 185 -8.95 -11.23 3.92
CA GLY A 185 -7.72 -11.22 3.12
C GLY A 185 -7.67 -12.32 2.04
N ARG A 186 -8.76 -12.99 1.70
CA ARG A 186 -8.84 -14.03 0.66
C ARG A 186 -8.74 -13.42 -0.75
N ILE A 187 -9.32 -12.23 -0.93
CA ILE A 187 -9.05 -11.38 -2.11
C ILE A 187 -7.85 -10.51 -1.78
N TYR A 188 -6.88 -10.49 -2.68
CA TYR A 188 -5.75 -9.60 -2.64
C TYR A 188 -6.03 -8.41 -3.56
N GLY A 189 -5.90 -7.19 -3.05
CA GLY A 189 -5.72 -6.03 -3.92
C GLY A 189 -4.35 -6.06 -4.59
N SER A 190 -4.04 -5.00 -5.36
CA SER A 190 -2.63 -4.68 -5.62
C SER A 190 -1.91 -4.63 -4.27
N SER A 191 -0.66 -5.09 -4.21
CA SER A 191 0.17 -4.95 -3.01
C SER A 191 0.51 -3.48 -2.66
N GLY A 192 -0.10 -2.53 -3.37
CA GLY A 192 0.29 -1.13 -3.42
C GLY A 192 1.31 -0.86 -4.53
N TYR A 193 1.79 -1.92 -5.17
CA TYR A 193 2.91 -2.03 -6.10
C TYR A 193 2.52 -2.93 -7.29
N GLY A 194 3.35 -2.92 -8.33
CA GLY A 194 3.12 -3.51 -9.64
C GLY A 194 2.51 -4.90 -9.59
N HIS A 195 1.48 -5.12 -10.39
CA HIS A 195 0.89 -6.43 -10.57
C HIS A 195 1.46 -7.07 -11.84
N PHE A 196 2.40 -8.00 -11.66
CA PHE A 196 3.05 -8.72 -12.76
C PHE A 196 2.30 -10.02 -13.09
N ASP A 197 1.12 -9.88 -13.70
CA ASP A 197 0.27 -11.01 -14.12
C ASP A 197 0.68 -11.52 -15.51
N TYR A 198 1.85 -12.15 -15.57
CA TYR A 198 2.38 -12.77 -16.77
C TYR A 198 2.11 -14.28 -16.76
N ASP A 199 1.87 -14.87 -17.93
CA ASP A 199 1.89 -16.32 -18.12
C ASP A 199 3.32 -16.87 -18.17
N TYR A 200 4.31 -15.97 -18.31
CA TYR A 200 5.76 -16.28 -18.44
C TYR A 200 6.08 -17.03 -19.72
N GLU A 201 5.25 -16.83 -20.74
CA GLU A 201 5.39 -17.42 -22.06
C GLU A 201 6.11 -16.44 -23.02
N PRO A 202 6.64 -16.91 -24.16
CA PRO A 202 7.45 -16.06 -25.04
C PRO A 202 6.76 -14.79 -25.54
N TRP A 203 5.42 -14.77 -25.63
CA TRP A 203 4.67 -13.59 -26.06
C TRP A 203 4.65 -12.47 -25.01
N ASP A 204 4.81 -12.80 -23.72
CA ASP A 204 4.92 -11.81 -22.64
C ASP A 204 6.32 -11.17 -22.56
N ALA A 205 7.29 -11.71 -23.28
CA ALA A 205 8.69 -11.32 -23.10
C ALA A 205 8.93 -9.82 -23.38
N ILE A 206 8.25 -9.25 -24.39
CA ILE A 206 8.36 -7.82 -24.69
C ILE A 206 7.78 -6.99 -23.55
N ASP A 207 6.58 -7.33 -23.06
CA ASP A 207 5.91 -6.59 -21.99
C ASP A 207 6.71 -6.65 -20.68
N ARG A 208 7.23 -7.84 -20.33
CA ARG A 208 8.14 -8.02 -19.18
C ARG A 208 9.39 -7.15 -19.29
N MET A 209 9.96 -7.01 -20.48
CA MET A 209 11.12 -6.14 -20.71
C MET A 209 10.74 -4.66 -20.59
N ILE A 210 9.57 -4.26 -21.12
CA ILE A 210 9.05 -2.89 -21.01
C ILE A 210 8.87 -2.51 -19.53
N ASP A 211 8.24 -3.37 -18.73
CA ASP A 211 8.05 -3.15 -17.29
C ASP A 211 9.39 -3.05 -16.55
N TYR A 212 10.33 -3.95 -16.85
CA TYR A 212 11.66 -3.92 -16.24
C TYR A 212 12.40 -2.62 -16.56
N CYS A 213 12.34 -2.13 -17.80
CA CYS A 213 13.00 -0.91 -18.22
C CYS A 213 12.30 0.38 -17.75
N ASN A 214 11.01 0.32 -17.41
CA ASN A 214 10.20 1.46 -16.98
C ASN A 214 9.71 1.31 -15.53
N ALA A 215 10.46 0.59 -14.69
CA ALA A 215 10.09 0.38 -13.30
C ALA A 215 9.93 1.71 -12.55
N GLU A 216 8.83 1.81 -11.80
CA GLU A 216 8.60 2.89 -10.85
C GLU A 216 9.26 2.57 -9.50
N CYS A 217 9.55 3.60 -8.70
CA CYS A 217 10.11 3.40 -7.37
C CYS A 217 9.05 2.91 -6.37
N MET A 218 9.29 1.82 -5.66
CA MET A 218 8.41 1.33 -4.58
C MET A 218 8.22 2.32 -3.41
N ASP A 219 9.06 3.34 -3.27
CA ASP A 219 8.88 4.34 -2.21
C ASP A 219 8.12 5.57 -2.75
N CYS A 220 8.66 6.24 -3.77
CA CYS A 220 8.08 7.49 -4.28
C CYS A 220 7.18 7.30 -5.51
N GLY A 221 7.17 6.13 -6.16
CA GLY A 221 6.44 5.79 -7.40
C GLY A 221 6.70 6.75 -8.56
N GLU A 222 7.88 7.34 -8.56
CA GLU A 222 8.40 8.06 -9.71
C GLU A 222 9.35 7.12 -10.46
N SER A 223 9.55 7.38 -11.76
CA SER A 223 10.62 6.73 -12.54
C SER A 223 12.00 7.00 -11.94
N ASP A 224 13.00 6.18 -12.27
CA ASP A 224 14.40 6.36 -11.82
C ASP A 224 14.91 7.80 -12.02
N SER A 225 14.65 8.36 -13.21
CA SER A 225 15.07 9.72 -13.58
C SER A 225 14.42 10.85 -12.76
N ASN A 226 13.24 10.61 -12.20
CA ASN A 226 12.47 11.59 -11.41
C ASN A 226 12.42 11.22 -9.92
N CYS A 227 13.13 10.16 -9.50
CA CYS A 227 13.06 9.62 -8.16
C CYS A 227 13.63 10.61 -7.13
N ASP A 228 12.82 10.91 -6.10
CA ASP A 228 13.20 11.83 -5.02
C ASP A 228 13.68 11.10 -3.75
N CYS A 229 13.81 9.77 -3.77
CA CYS A 229 14.12 8.97 -2.59
C CYS A 229 15.49 9.28 -1.97
N GLN A 230 16.42 9.87 -2.72
CA GLN A 230 17.69 10.35 -2.18
C GLN A 230 17.53 11.43 -1.09
N ASN A 231 16.40 12.16 -1.11
CA ASN A 231 16.04 13.16 -0.10
C ASN A 231 15.23 12.56 1.05
N PHE A 232 14.88 11.26 0.98
CA PHE A 232 14.22 10.56 2.07
C PHE A 232 15.27 10.00 3.02
N ILE A 233 14.93 9.92 4.29
CA ILE A 233 15.75 9.41 5.38
C ILE A 233 14.97 8.27 6.05
N TYR A 234 15.60 7.11 6.18
CA TYR A 234 15.11 5.96 6.91
C TYR A 234 16.21 5.48 7.85
N GLU A 235 15.98 5.58 9.17
CA GLU A 235 16.98 5.24 10.20
C GLU A 235 18.32 5.95 9.98
N SER A 236 18.28 7.25 9.70
CA SER A 236 19.47 8.08 9.40
C SER A 236 20.25 7.68 8.15
N LYS A 237 19.68 6.84 7.28
CA LYS A 237 20.23 6.51 5.97
C LYS A 237 19.37 7.12 4.88
N ASN A 238 20.00 7.64 3.83
CA ASN A 238 19.25 8.13 2.68
C ASN A 238 18.58 6.96 1.96
N GLY A 239 17.35 7.21 1.50
CA GLY A 239 16.67 6.33 0.57
C GLY A 239 17.39 6.29 -0.77
N GLN A 240 17.04 5.29 -1.57
CA GLN A 240 17.56 5.11 -2.92
C GLN A 240 16.41 4.71 -3.83
N PHE A 241 16.59 4.83 -5.15
CA PHE A 241 15.66 4.25 -6.10
C PHE A 241 15.53 2.74 -5.82
N ASN A 242 14.30 2.31 -5.60
CA ASN A 242 13.96 0.93 -5.27
C ASN A 242 12.96 0.44 -6.32
N PRO A 243 13.42 -0.13 -7.45
CA PRO A 243 12.57 -0.42 -8.58
C PRO A 243 11.54 -1.50 -8.22
N ASP A 244 10.31 -1.26 -8.62
CA ASP A 244 9.21 -2.20 -8.57
C ASP A 244 9.29 -3.12 -9.80
N THR A 245 9.91 -4.28 -9.63
CA THR A 245 10.20 -5.23 -10.72
C THR A 245 9.70 -6.62 -10.38
N ASP A 246 9.24 -7.35 -11.39
CA ASP A 246 8.91 -8.77 -11.29
C ASP A 246 10.05 -9.55 -10.60
N PRO A 247 9.82 -10.15 -9.41
CA PRO A 247 10.84 -10.94 -8.71
C PRO A 247 11.32 -12.17 -9.50
N ARG A 248 10.56 -12.61 -10.50
CA ARG A 248 10.89 -13.70 -11.42
C ARG A 248 11.50 -13.21 -12.74
N PHE A 249 11.76 -11.91 -12.87
CA PHE A 249 12.38 -11.36 -14.06
C PHE A 249 13.80 -11.91 -14.24
N ASN A 250 14.06 -12.47 -15.42
CA ASN A 250 15.38 -12.93 -15.82
C ASN A 250 15.71 -12.31 -17.17
N PHE A 251 16.67 -11.38 -17.17
CA PHE A 251 17.04 -10.61 -18.34
C PHE A 251 17.46 -11.50 -19.52
N ASP A 252 18.29 -12.51 -19.27
CA ASP A 252 18.82 -13.39 -20.32
C ASP A 252 17.70 -14.24 -20.94
N ASP A 253 16.81 -14.76 -20.11
CA ASP A 253 15.64 -15.54 -20.57
C ASP A 253 14.71 -14.68 -21.42
N VAL A 254 14.34 -13.50 -20.92
CA VAL A 254 13.45 -12.56 -21.62
C VAL A 254 14.07 -12.13 -22.96
N MET A 255 15.34 -11.73 -22.97
CA MET A 255 16.05 -11.37 -24.21
C MET A 255 16.14 -12.54 -25.20
N SER A 256 16.28 -13.78 -24.72
CA SER A 256 16.30 -14.96 -25.60
C SER A 256 14.95 -15.20 -26.30
N ASN A 257 13.84 -14.91 -25.63
CA ASN A 257 12.49 -15.02 -26.20
C ASN A 257 12.19 -13.86 -27.17
N ILE A 258 12.71 -12.65 -26.91
CA ILE A 258 12.57 -11.50 -27.81
C ILE A 258 13.42 -11.67 -29.08
N SER A 259 14.65 -12.15 -28.95
CA SER A 259 15.66 -12.13 -30.02
C SER A 259 15.46 -13.20 -31.12
N GLY A 260 14.37 -13.97 -31.11
CA GLY A 260 14.00 -14.91 -32.19
C GLY A 260 15.00 -16.03 -32.47
N THR A 261 16.02 -16.21 -31.62
CA THR A 261 17.13 -17.15 -31.87
C THR A 261 16.73 -18.63 -31.79
N ARG A 262 15.49 -18.94 -31.40
CA ARG A 262 14.94 -20.31 -31.43
C ARG A 262 14.60 -20.81 -32.85
N GLU A 263 14.35 -19.94 -33.83
CA GLU A 263 13.90 -20.39 -35.17
C GLU A 263 15.03 -20.75 -36.15
N TRP A 264 16.30 -20.49 -35.81
CA TRP A 264 17.46 -20.72 -36.71
C TRP A 264 18.17 -22.06 -36.51
N ARG A 265 17.52 -23.02 -35.84
CA ARG A 265 17.97 -24.42 -35.75
C ARG A 265 16.85 -25.36 -36.23
N LYS A 266 16.57 -25.32 -37.53
CA LYS A 266 15.92 -26.42 -38.27
C LYS A 266 16.84 -26.88 -39.38
#